data_AF-A0A257H7I0-F1
#
_entry.id   AF-A0A257H7I0-F1
#
_cell.length_a   1.000
_cell.length_b   1.000
_cell.length_c   1.000
_cell.angle_alpha   90.00
_cell.angle_beta   90.00
_cell.angle_gamma   90.00
#
_symmetry.space_group_name_H-M   'P 1'
#
loop_
_entity.id
_entity.type
_entity.pdbx_description
1 polymer ?
#
loop_
_entity_poly.entity_id
_entity_poly.type
_entity_poly.pdbx_seq_one_letter_code
_entity_poly.pdbx_strand_id
1 'polypeptide(L)'
;MCAAAHSQTFSVDLSDVRGTGLGQGRILIENIRLRQSTPNPAAPGTNTALETTYNVTFRLDPATLQLVADGLTPTGGSNDCAAASVSVFDAVRGQNAPLAGVLVTVGRQIRATDALGVASFTQLPPGPVSVYVSVGGYMPAVRTVQLACTAPTAVAMSLSPTVAGSGAIAAGQFRVILNWGENPSDLDSHLTGPGTGADRWHVYYSDQSSGGVCALDVDDVSSFGPETVTCPATRASAGTVPLRPGVYRYSVHHYSGTSHIGNSGANVRLELGNGAVYTYTPPAVAWRGEDDVWTVFELTVNTDGSLSVAPVNTLGSSGSSSVRGLPGTGPAPQFGRAEDPALMRQRSK
;
A
#
# COMPACT_ATOMS: atom_id res chain seq x y z
N MET A 1 -30.18 55.27 1.70
CA MET A 1 -28.92 54.62 1.27
C MET A 1 -29.24 53.18 0.98
N CYS A 2 -29.24 52.76 -0.30
CA CYS A 2 -29.40 51.35 -0.63
C CYS A 2 -28.12 50.61 -0.24
N ALA A 3 -28.22 49.64 0.67
CA ALA A 3 -27.16 48.67 0.88
C ALA A 3 -27.07 47.83 -0.41
N ALA A 4 -25.99 48.01 -1.18
CA ALA A 4 -25.70 47.11 -2.28
C ALA A 4 -25.47 45.71 -1.69
N ALA A 5 -26.37 44.78 -1.99
CA ALA A 5 -26.15 43.37 -1.72
C ALA A 5 -24.98 42.91 -2.59
N HIS A 6 -23.77 42.92 -2.04
CA HIS A 6 -22.60 42.36 -2.71
C HIS A 6 -22.69 40.84 -2.66
N SER A 7 -22.89 40.23 -3.83
CA SER A 7 -22.82 38.78 -4.03
C SER A 7 -21.45 38.27 -3.62
N GLN A 8 -21.38 37.54 -2.50
CA GLN A 8 -20.22 36.70 -2.21
C GLN A 8 -20.25 35.54 -3.21
N THR A 9 -19.24 35.48 -4.08
CA THR A 9 -19.09 34.36 -5.00
C THR A 9 -18.17 33.33 -4.36
N PHE A 10 -18.69 32.11 -4.20
CA PHE A 10 -17.92 30.95 -3.79
C PHE A 10 -17.64 30.10 -5.03
N SER A 11 -16.40 29.65 -5.19
CA SER A 11 -16.03 28.66 -6.20
C SER A 11 -15.19 27.55 -5.59
N VAL A 12 -15.49 26.32 -5.97
CA VAL A 12 -14.68 25.15 -5.62
C VAL A 12 -13.73 24.87 -6.79
N ASP A 13 -12.43 24.91 -6.55
CA ASP A 13 -11.39 24.59 -7.52
C ASP A 13 -10.85 23.17 -7.26
N LEU A 14 -11.06 22.29 -8.24
CA LEU A 14 -10.64 20.89 -8.23
C LEU A 14 -9.46 20.61 -9.18
N SER A 15 -8.81 21.63 -9.74
CA SER A 15 -7.81 21.45 -10.81
C SER A 15 -6.50 20.74 -10.40
N ASP A 16 -6.25 20.60 -9.10
CA ASP A 16 -5.04 19.95 -8.56
C ASP A 16 -5.39 18.94 -7.45
N VAL A 17 -6.60 18.40 -7.49
CA VAL A 17 -7.03 17.39 -6.51
C VAL A 17 -6.43 16.04 -6.84
N ARG A 18 -6.12 15.29 -5.78
CA ARG A 18 -5.61 13.93 -5.87
C ARG A 18 -6.49 13.01 -5.05
N GLY A 19 -6.86 11.87 -5.63
CA GLY A 19 -7.68 10.86 -4.97
C GLY A 19 -6.88 9.61 -4.67
N THR A 20 -6.88 9.17 -3.42
CA THR A 20 -6.20 7.94 -3.00
C THR A 20 -7.14 7.09 -2.13
N GLY A 21 -7.18 5.78 -2.38
CA GLY A 21 -7.94 4.86 -1.53
C GLY A 21 -7.31 4.73 -0.14
N LEU A 22 -8.14 4.71 0.90
CA LEU A 22 -7.71 4.42 2.28
C LEU A 22 -7.97 2.95 2.68
N GLY A 23 -8.62 2.18 1.79
CA GLY A 23 -9.20 0.88 2.08
C GLY A 23 -10.60 1.00 2.68
N GLN A 24 -11.29 -0.14 2.83
CA GLN A 24 -12.60 -0.24 3.52
C GLN A 24 -13.68 0.70 2.93
N GLY A 25 -13.66 0.92 1.61
CA GLY A 25 -14.60 1.80 0.93
C GLY A 25 -14.38 3.30 1.19
N ARG A 26 -13.22 3.68 1.76
CA ARG A 26 -12.85 5.08 1.99
C ARG A 26 -11.88 5.61 0.92
N ILE A 27 -12.03 6.88 0.58
CA ILE A 27 -11.20 7.61 -0.37
C ILE A 27 -10.81 8.95 0.26
N LEU A 28 -9.53 9.29 0.21
CA LEU A 28 -9.01 10.61 0.54
C LEU A 28 -8.95 11.45 -0.75
N ILE A 29 -9.55 12.64 -0.73
CA ILE A 29 -9.40 13.65 -1.77
C ILE A 29 -8.63 14.82 -1.17
N GLU A 30 -7.43 15.06 -1.70
CA GLU A 30 -6.52 16.10 -1.24
C GLU A 30 -6.63 17.36 -2.10
N ASN A 31 -6.23 18.50 -1.53
CA ASN A 31 -6.13 19.79 -2.22
C ASN A 31 -7.44 20.38 -2.80
N ILE A 32 -8.59 20.14 -2.15
CA ILE A 32 -9.84 20.83 -2.52
C ILE A 32 -9.74 22.30 -2.11
N ARG A 33 -9.76 23.22 -3.08
CA ARG A 33 -9.62 24.66 -2.81
C ARG A 33 -10.98 25.34 -2.85
N LEU A 34 -11.36 25.93 -1.72
CA LEU A 34 -12.51 26.83 -1.64
C LEU A 34 -12.03 28.26 -1.80
N ARG A 35 -12.46 28.92 -2.88
CA ARG A 35 -12.20 30.34 -3.12
C ARG A 35 -13.44 31.16 -2.82
N GLN A 36 -13.25 32.23 -2.07
CA GLN A 36 -14.27 33.21 -1.75
C GLN A 36 -13.77 34.60 -2.14
N SER A 37 -14.58 35.33 -2.90
CA SER A 37 -14.30 36.74 -3.22
C SER A 37 -15.06 37.63 -2.24
N THR A 38 -14.34 38.40 -1.42
CA THR A 38 -14.91 39.34 -0.43
C THR A 38 -14.51 40.78 -0.74
N PRO A 39 -15.39 41.79 -0.55
CA PRO A 39 -15.01 43.18 -0.72
C PRO A 39 -13.79 43.57 0.12
N ASN A 40 -12.85 44.33 -0.45
CA ASN A 40 -11.66 44.77 0.25
C ASN A 40 -11.96 46.07 1.04
N PRO A 41 -12.00 46.04 2.38
CA PRO A 41 -12.28 47.23 3.18
C PRO A 41 -11.16 48.27 3.11
N ALA A 42 -9.93 47.87 2.75
CA ALA A 42 -8.78 48.76 2.60
C ALA A 42 -8.70 49.42 1.20
N ALA A 43 -9.45 48.90 0.21
CA ALA A 43 -9.51 49.44 -1.14
C ALA A 43 -10.93 49.34 -1.70
N PRO A 44 -11.82 50.30 -1.35
CA PRO A 44 -13.23 50.29 -1.76
C PRO A 44 -13.39 50.16 -3.28
N GLY A 45 -14.29 49.26 -3.71
CA GLY A 45 -14.51 48.93 -5.12
C GLY A 45 -13.66 47.78 -5.66
N THR A 46 -12.73 47.23 -4.86
CA THR A 46 -11.98 46.01 -5.18
C THR A 46 -12.43 44.83 -4.31
N ASN A 47 -12.15 43.61 -4.76
CA ASN A 47 -12.37 42.38 -4.00
C ASN A 47 -11.02 41.74 -3.63
N THR A 48 -10.97 41.15 -2.44
CA THR A 48 -9.90 40.25 -1.99
C THR A 48 -10.36 38.82 -2.14
N ALA A 49 -9.55 37.97 -2.77
CA ALA A 49 -9.78 36.53 -2.82
C ALA A 49 -9.21 35.87 -1.56
N LEU A 50 -10.05 35.12 -0.86
CA LEU A 50 -9.66 34.20 0.20
C LEU A 50 -9.66 32.79 -0.38
N GLU A 51 -8.60 32.03 -0.15
CA GLU A 51 -8.50 30.63 -0.55
C GLU A 51 -8.20 29.78 0.69
N THR A 52 -9.03 28.76 0.91
CA THR A 52 -8.81 27.74 1.94
C THR A 52 -8.70 26.38 1.26
N THR A 53 -7.70 25.60 1.63
CA THR A 53 -7.48 24.26 1.06
C THR A 53 -7.87 23.19 2.06
N TYR A 54 -8.55 22.14 1.60
CA TYR A 54 -9.03 21.04 2.42
C TYR A 54 -8.60 19.68 1.85
N ASN A 55 -8.26 18.77 2.76
CA ASN A 55 -8.28 17.34 2.51
C ASN A 55 -9.58 16.76 3.06
N VAL A 56 -10.28 15.95 2.27
CA VAL A 56 -11.58 15.38 2.62
C VAL A 56 -11.53 13.87 2.48
N THR A 57 -11.90 13.16 3.54
CA THR A 57 -12.13 11.71 3.46
C THR A 57 -13.60 11.46 3.17
N PHE A 58 -13.88 10.61 2.19
CA PHE A 58 -15.21 10.11 1.86
C PHE A 58 -15.30 8.61 2.13
N ARG A 59 -16.50 8.14 2.49
CA ARG A 59 -16.86 6.72 2.60
C ARG A 59 -17.95 6.41 1.58
N LEU A 60 -17.80 5.32 0.82
CA LEU A 60 -18.86 4.79 -0.03
C LEU A 60 -19.94 4.13 0.85
N ASP A 61 -21.16 4.62 0.75
CA ASP A 61 -22.34 3.94 1.28
C ASP A 61 -22.81 2.88 0.28
N PRO A 62 -22.70 1.57 0.59
CA PRO A 62 -23.08 0.52 -0.34
C PRO A 62 -24.60 0.42 -0.56
N ALA A 63 -25.43 0.97 0.34
CA ALA A 63 -26.87 0.93 0.21
C ALA A 63 -27.38 1.97 -0.80
N THR A 64 -26.77 3.16 -0.80
CA THR A 64 -27.18 4.28 -1.65
C THR A 64 -26.23 4.52 -2.83
N LEU A 65 -25.07 3.87 -2.83
CA LEU A 65 -23.95 4.09 -3.76
C LEU A 65 -23.45 5.54 -3.79
N GLN A 66 -23.59 6.26 -2.66
CA GLN A 66 -23.15 7.65 -2.52
C GLN A 66 -21.81 7.75 -1.78
N LEU A 67 -21.01 8.76 -2.13
CA LEU A 67 -19.85 9.16 -1.34
C LEU A 67 -20.29 10.11 -0.22
N VAL A 68 -20.15 9.66 1.02
CA VAL A 68 -20.48 10.42 2.22
C VAL A 68 -19.20 10.98 2.83
N ALA A 69 -19.16 12.29 3.11
CA ALA A 69 -18.01 12.89 3.79
C ALA A 69 -17.86 12.29 5.20
N ASP A 70 -16.64 11.84 5.51
CA ASP A 70 -16.28 11.09 6.72
C ASP A 70 -15.20 11.82 7.54
N GLY A 71 -14.50 12.79 6.96
CA GLY A 71 -13.53 13.65 7.64
C GLY A 71 -13.12 14.86 6.81
N LEU A 72 -12.76 15.96 7.47
CA LEU A 72 -12.36 17.23 6.85
C LEU A 72 -11.15 17.83 7.58
N THR A 73 -10.06 18.09 6.86
CA THR A 73 -8.84 18.67 7.41
C THR A 73 -8.43 19.91 6.61
N PRO A 74 -8.47 21.12 7.20
CA PRO A 74 -7.89 22.31 6.59
C PRO A 74 -6.37 22.18 6.46
N THR A 75 -5.79 22.68 5.37
CA THR A 75 -4.36 22.58 5.06
C THR A 75 -3.77 23.97 4.75
N GLY A 76 -2.52 24.24 5.16
CA GLY A 76 -1.83 25.50 4.87
C GLY A 76 -2.05 26.61 5.91
N GLY A 77 -2.18 26.27 7.19
CA GLY A 77 -2.40 27.21 8.30
C GLY A 77 -1.40 27.05 9.45
N SER A 78 -1.59 27.79 10.55
CA SER A 78 -0.72 27.75 11.74
C SER A 78 -0.66 26.40 12.48
N ASN A 79 -1.45 25.41 12.05
CA ASN A 79 -1.58 24.10 12.67
C ASN A 79 -0.74 23.02 11.97
N ASP A 80 0.05 23.40 10.97
CA ASP A 80 0.96 22.50 10.25
C ASP A 80 2.17 22.17 11.14
N CYS A 81 2.01 21.18 12.03
CA CYS A 81 3.01 20.76 13.01
C CYS A 81 3.64 19.39 12.74
N ALA A 82 3.14 18.63 11.76
CA ALA A 82 3.65 17.30 11.48
C ALA A 82 4.92 17.34 10.63
N ALA A 83 5.71 16.28 10.72
CA ALA A 83 6.90 16.05 9.92
C ALA A 83 6.89 14.61 9.40
N ALA A 84 7.58 14.36 8.30
CA ALA A 84 7.73 13.03 7.72
C ALA A 84 9.15 12.80 7.18
N SER A 85 9.62 11.56 7.28
CA SER A 85 10.85 11.10 6.64
C SER A 85 10.51 9.93 5.73
N VAL A 86 10.70 10.11 4.42
CA VAL A 86 10.36 9.11 3.41
C VAL A 86 11.64 8.46 2.89
N SER A 87 11.80 7.16 3.11
CA SER A 87 12.90 6.36 2.56
C SER A 87 12.41 5.56 1.35
N VAL A 88 13.15 5.62 0.24
CA VAL A 88 12.77 4.98 -1.01
C VAL A 88 13.83 3.97 -1.46
N PHE A 89 13.37 2.75 -1.78
CA PHE A 89 14.24 1.63 -2.14
C PHE A 89 13.81 0.95 -3.45
N ASP A 90 14.74 0.23 -4.08
CA ASP A 90 14.43 -0.72 -5.15
C ASP A 90 13.70 -1.95 -4.57
N ALA A 91 12.50 -2.26 -5.05
CA ALA A 91 11.70 -3.36 -4.50
C ALA A 91 12.34 -4.75 -4.66
N VAL A 92 13.24 -4.94 -5.62
CA VAL A 92 13.89 -6.24 -5.90
C VAL A 92 15.20 -6.40 -5.12
N ARG A 93 15.76 -5.30 -4.60
CA ARG A 93 17.05 -5.28 -3.88
C ARG A 93 16.94 -4.82 -2.42
N GLY A 94 15.81 -4.23 -2.02
CA GLY A 94 15.49 -3.88 -0.65
C GLY A 94 16.33 -2.73 -0.09
N GLN A 95 16.48 -2.69 1.23
CA GLN A 95 17.16 -1.62 1.96
C GLN A 95 18.62 -1.38 1.52
N ASN A 96 19.28 -2.40 0.94
CA ASN A 96 20.65 -2.29 0.42
C ASN A 96 20.75 -1.53 -0.91
N ALA A 97 19.63 -1.11 -1.50
CA ALA A 97 19.57 -0.35 -2.74
C ALA A 97 18.65 0.87 -2.60
N PRO A 98 19.03 1.87 -1.79
CA PRO A 98 18.31 3.14 -1.71
C PRO A 98 18.33 3.86 -3.06
N LEU A 99 17.23 4.57 -3.36
CA LEU A 99 17.07 5.30 -4.62
C LEU A 99 17.22 6.80 -4.39
N ALA A 100 18.30 7.37 -4.92
CA ALA A 100 18.56 8.81 -4.92
C ALA A 100 17.83 9.54 -6.05
N GLY A 101 17.51 10.82 -5.84
CA GLY A 101 16.87 11.67 -6.85
C GLY A 101 15.40 11.35 -7.15
N VAL A 102 14.74 10.52 -6.32
CA VAL A 102 13.32 10.21 -6.44
C VAL A 102 12.50 11.42 -6.04
N LEU A 103 11.55 11.84 -6.88
CA LEU A 103 10.62 12.90 -6.53
C LEU A 103 9.54 12.35 -5.59
N VAL A 104 9.53 12.85 -4.36
CA VAL A 104 8.58 12.52 -3.31
C VAL A 104 7.64 13.70 -3.12
N THR A 105 6.34 13.46 -3.23
CA THR A 105 5.29 14.44 -2.93
C THR A 105 4.54 14.04 -1.68
N VAL A 106 4.46 14.94 -0.70
CA VAL A 106 3.66 14.81 0.51
C VAL A 106 2.86 16.09 0.71
N GLY A 107 1.53 16.00 0.64
CA GLY A 107 0.66 17.16 0.56
C GLY A 107 1.05 18.07 -0.61
N ARG A 108 1.41 19.33 -0.31
CA ARG A 108 1.83 20.33 -1.30
C ARG A 108 3.34 20.41 -1.51
N GLN A 109 4.12 19.65 -0.75
CA GLN A 109 5.58 19.72 -0.79
C GLN A 109 6.13 18.65 -1.73
N ILE A 110 7.12 19.03 -2.54
CA ILE A 110 7.90 18.11 -3.37
C ILE A 110 9.36 18.21 -2.93
N ARG A 111 10.00 17.05 -2.74
CA ARG A 111 11.42 16.91 -2.39
C ARG A 111 12.02 15.77 -3.21
N ALA A 112 13.30 15.88 -3.54
CA ALA A 112 14.06 14.76 -4.09
C ALA A 112 14.71 13.99 -2.94
N THR A 113 14.83 12.67 -3.07
CA THR A 113 15.63 11.87 -2.13
C THR A 113 17.13 12.16 -2.27
N ASP A 114 17.84 12.10 -1.16
CA ASP A 114 19.30 12.22 -1.10
C ASP A 114 20.03 10.93 -1.53
N ALA A 115 21.36 10.89 -1.37
CA ALA A 115 22.18 9.73 -1.71
C ALA A 115 21.88 8.48 -0.88
N LEU A 116 21.20 8.63 0.27
CA LEU A 116 20.74 7.54 1.13
C LEU A 116 19.29 7.15 0.82
N GLY A 117 18.67 7.75 -0.20
CA GLY A 117 17.29 7.48 -0.59
C GLY A 117 16.26 8.13 0.31
N VAL A 118 16.62 9.18 1.07
CA VAL A 118 15.74 9.81 2.06
C VAL A 118 15.29 11.21 1.61
N ALA A 119 14.00 11.51 1.80
CA ALA A 119 13.44 12.85 1.68
C ALA A 119 12.72 13.25 2.97
N SER A 120 13.08 14.40 3.54
CA SER A 120 12.49 14.91 4.79
C SER A 120 11.55 16.09 4.55
N PHE A 121 10.46 16.11 5.32
CA PHE A 121 9.38 17.08 5.25
C PHE A 121 9.05 17.61 6.64
N THR A 122 8.73 18.89 6.71
CA THR A 122 8.33 19.60 7.94
C THR A 122 7.15 20.51 7.63
N GLN A 123 6.42 20.93 8.66
CA GLN A 123 5.26 21.81 8.51
C GLN A 123 4.22 21.18 7.57
N LEU A 124 3.89 19.92 7.84
CA LEU A 124 2.80 19.22 7.18
C LEU A 124 1.54 19.32 8.06
N PRO A 125 0.34 19.40 7.46
CA PRO A 125 -0.90 19.22 8.19
C PRO A 125 -0.96 17.82 8.84
N PRO A 126 -1.33 17.69 10.12
CA PRO A 126 -1.59 16.38 10.71
C PRO A 126 -2.84 15.74 10.10
N GLY A 127 -2.92 14.41 10.12
CA GLY A 127 -4.02 13.66 9.52
C GLY A 127 -3.57 12.72 8.38
N PRO A 128 -4.53 12.11 7.68
CA PRO A 128 -4.23 11.25 6.54
C PRO A 128 -3.69 12.09 5.36
N VAL A 129 -2.59 11.62 4.76
CA VAL A 129 -1.95 12.23 3.58
C VAL A 129 -1.47 11.16 2.62
N SER A 130 -1.48 11.42 1.32
CA SER A 130 -0.82 10.56 0.35
C SER A 130 0.66 10.91 0.21
N VAL A 131 1.50 9.88 0.24
CA VAL A 131 2.91 9.91 -0.15
C VAL A 131 3.00 9.35 -1.56
N TYR A 132 3.32 10.19 -2.53
CA TYR A 132 3.51 9.81 -3.93
C TYR A 132 4.99 9.88 -4.29
N VAL A 133 5.54 8.82 -4.87
CA VAL A 133 6.94 8.74 -5.28
C VAL A 133 7.08 8.37 -6.75
N SER A 134 7.99 9.03 -7.46
CA SER A 134 8.24 8.78 -8.88
C SER A 134 9.68 9.09 -9.28
N VAL A 135 10.24 8.20 -10.10
CA VAL A 135 11.56 8.34 -10.74
C VAL A 135 11.56 7.54 -12.04
N GLY A 136 12.34 7.97 -13.03
CA GLY A 136 12.48 7.23 -14.29
C GLY A 136 13.06 5.82 -14.07
N GLY A 137 12.62 4.85 -14.88
CA GLY A 137 13.05 3.46 -14.80
C GLY A 137 12.34 2.63 -13.73
N TYR A 138 11.38 3.23 -13.01
CA TYR A 138 10.58 2.59 -11.98
C TYR A 138 9.08 2.91 -12.15
N MET A 139 8.23 2.04 -11.62
CA MET A 139 6.78 2.31 -11.53
C MET A 139 6.50 3.26 -10.37
N PRO A 140 5.75 4.38 -10.57
CA PRO A 140 5.35 5.25 -9.49
C PRO A 140 4.51 4.52 -8.44
N ALA A 141 4.65 4.94 -7.18
CA ALA A 141 3.90 4.37 -6.08
C ALA A 141 3.21 5.45 -5.27
N VAL A 142 2.05 5.10 -4.72
CA VAL A 142 1.30 5.94 -3.77
C VAL A 142 0.92 5.11 -2.55
N ARG A 143 1.07 5.71 -1.36
CA ARG A 143 0.66 5.13 -0.08
C ARG A 143 0.07 6.23 0.79
N THR A 144 -1.04 5.95 1.46
CA THR A 144 -1.58 6.85 2.48
C THR A 144 -0.95 6.57 3.83
N VAL A 145 -0.57 7.62 4.55
CA VAL A 145 -0.03 7.55 5.92
C VAL A 145 -0.77 8.53 6.84
N GLN A 146 -0.77 8.23 8.13
CA GLN A 146 -1.32 9.11 9.16
C GLN A 146 -0.19 9.95 9.76
N LEU A 147 -0.21 11.26 9.54
CA LEU A 147 0.73 12.19 10.13
C LEU A 147 0.27 12.65 11.51
N ALA A 148 1.22 12.79 12.43
CA ALA A 148 1.01 13.30 13.78
C ALA A 148 2.03 14.38 14.13
N CYS A 149 1.70 15.25 15.09
CA CYS A 149 2.58 16.32 15.54
C CYS A 149 3.50 15.93 16.71
N THR A 150 3.41 14.69 17.19
CA THR A 150 4.19 14.19 18.32
C THR A 150 5.62 13.81 17.93
N ALA A 151 5.80 13.23 16.75
CA ALA A 151 7.09 12.81 16.21
C ALA A 151 7.05 12.75 14.68
N PRO A 152 8.20 12.87 13.99
CA PRO A 152 8.27 12.66 12.56
C PRO A 152 7.77 11.26 12.17
N THR A 153 6.86 11.19 11.21
CA THR A 153 6.36 9.93 10.67
C THR A 153 7.39 9.35 9.69
N ALA A 154 7.98 8.19 10.03
CA ALA A 154 8.85 7.45 9.12
C ALA A 154 8.02 6.63 8.12
N VAL A 155 8.34 6.74 6.84
CA VAL A 155 7.61 6.09 5.73
C VAL A 155 8.59 5.39 4.82
N ALA A 156 8.49 4.06 4.71
CA ALA A 156 9.17 3.31 3.67
C ALA A 156 8.31 3.18 2.41
N MET A 157 8.95 3.35 1.27
CA MET A 157 8.39 3.17 -0.06
C MET A 157 9.34 2.30 -0.89
N SER A 158 8.80 1.30 -1.57
CA SER A 158 9.59 0.45 -2.47
C SER A 158 9.07 0.56 -3.89
N LEU A 159 9.96 0.72 -4.86
CA LEU A 159 9.62 0.92 -6.27
C LEU A 159 10.02 -0.27 -7.13
N SER A 160 9.10 -0.70 -7.99
CA SER A 160 9.37 -1.76 -8.97
C SER A 160 10.13 -1.24 -10.18
N PRO A 161 11.24 -1.86 -10.57
CA PRO A 161 11.91 -1.53 -11.82
C PRO A 161 11.02 -1.80 -13.04
N THR A 162 11.11 -0.94 -14.07
CA THR A 162 10.38 -1.11 -15.35
C THR A 162 11.32 -1.40 -16.53
N VAL A 163 12.63 -1.33 -16.32
CA VAL A 163 13.64 -1.61 -17.35
C VAL A 163 13.90 -3.11 -17.45
N ALA A 164 13.90 -3.65 -18.67
CA ALA A 164 14.23 -5.04 -18.91
C ALA A 164 15.65 -5.37 -18.39
N GLY A 165 15.80 -6.51 -17.72
CA GLY A 165 17.07 -6.93 -17.12
C GLY A 165 17.37 -6.33 -15.74
N SER A 166 16.60 -5.33 -15.27
CA SER A 166 16.73 -4.79 -13.91
C SER A 166 15.69 -5.32 -12.92
N GLY A 167 14.91 -6.34 -13.31
CA GLY A 167 13.81 -6.88 -12.51
C GLY A 167 12.43 -6.35 -12.93
N ALA A 168 12.22 -5.93 -14.18
CA ALA A 168 10.89 -5.63 -14.70
C ALA A 168 10.00 -6.89 -14.77
N ILE A 169 8.71 -6.73 -14.51
CA ILE A 169 7.69 -7.78 -14.68
C ILE A 169 6.97 -7.63 -16.02
N ALA A 170 6.73 -8.75 -16.70
CA ALA A 170 6.04 -8.83 -17.99
C ALA A 170 4.62 -9.40 -17.84
N ALA A 171 3.82 -9.34 -18.91
CA ALA A 171 2.47 -9.92 -18.92
C ALA A 171 2.48 -11.40 -18.45
N GLY A 172 1.52 -11.76 -17.60
CA GLY A 172 1.47 -13.08 -16.94
C GLY A 172 2.37 -13.22 -15.71
N GLN A 173 3.16 -12.20 -15.37
CA GLN A 173 3.94 -12.12 -14.14
C GLN A 173 3.29 -11.16 -13.14
N PHE A 174 3.58 -11.35 -11.86
CA PHE A 174 3.15 -10.46 -10.81
C PHE A 174 4.23 -10.27 -9.74
N ARG A 175 4.13 -9.16 -9.03
CA ARG A 175 4.96 -8.85 -7.87
C ARG A 175 4.09 -8.41 -6.71
N VAL A 176 4.43 -8.86 -5.51
CA VAL A 176 3.82 -8.44 -4.26
C VAL A 176 4.87 -7.73 -3.43
N ILE A 177 4.56 -6.52 -2.98
CA ILE A 177 5.44 -5.69 -2.15
C ILE A 177 4.70 -5.41 -0.85
N LEU A 178 5.29 -5.81 0.27
CA LEU A 178 4.85 -5.46 1.61
C LEU A 178 5.78 -4.40 2.19
N ASN A 179 5.23 -3.26 2.60
CA ASN A 179 5.90 -2.27 3.42
C ASN A 179 5.13 -2.11 4.74
N TRP A 180 5.82 -1.89 5.85
CA TRP A 180 5.21 -1.55 7.14
C TRP A 180 5.94 -0.39 7.81
N GLY A 181 5.51 -0.02 9.01
CA GLY A 181 6.12 1.00 9.85
C GLY A 181 7.16 0.41 10.79
N GLU A 182 7.48 1.16 11.84
CA GLU A 182 8.50 0.76 12.82
C GLU A 182 8.09 -0.48 13.63
N ASN A 183 6.79 -0.58 13.95
CA ASN A 183 6.24 -1.63 14.81
C ASN A 183 5.07 -2.32 14.10
N PRO A 184 4.99 -3.65 14.06
CA PRO A 184 5.95 -4.58 14.65
C PRO A 184 7.28 -4.60 13.89
N SER A 185 8.30 -5.14 14.53
CA SER A 185 9.64 -5.17 13.98
C SER A 185 9.77 -6.12 12.80
N ASP A 186 8.95 -7.17 12.73
CA ASP A 186 9.05 -8.20 11.69
C ASP A 186 7.65 -8.65 11.23
N LEU A 187 7.33 -8.38 9.97
CA LEU A 187 6.17 -8.95 9.28
C LEU A 187 6.69 -9.82 8.15
N ASP A 188 6.20 -11.06 8.07
CA ASP A 188 6.63 -12.05 7.08
C ASP A 188 5.63 -12.20 5.93
N SER A 189 6.17 -12.39 4.73
CA SER A 189 5.44 -12.58 3.49
C SER A 189 5.29 -14.06 3.24
N HIS A 190 4.05 -14.49 3.09
CA HIS A 190 3.74 -15.86 2.76
C HIS A 190 2.96 -15.93 1.45
N LEU A 191 3.52 -16.63 0.47
CA LEU A 191 2.84 -16.88 -0.80
C LEU A 191 2.75 -18.39 -1.04
N THR A 192 1.56 -18.91 -1.32
CA THR A 192 1.38 -20.31 -1.66
C THR A 192 0.70 -20.47 -2.99
N GLY A 193 1.00 -21.55 -3.70
CA GLY A 193 0.38 -21.82 -4.99
C GLY A 193 0.43 -23.31 -5.38
N PRO A 194 -0.13 -23.65 -6.54
CA PRO A 194 -0.24 -25.03 -7.00
C PRO A 194 1.13 -25.67 -7.26
N GLY A 195 1.40 -26.79 -6.58
CA GLY A 195 2.56 -27.66 -6.77
C GLY A 195 2.35 -28.70 -7.87
N THR A 196 3.10 -29.80 -7.80
CA THR A 196 2.88 -30.97 -8.67
C THR A 196 1.78 -31.86 -8.10
N GLY A 197 0.72 -32.12 -8.87
CA GLY A 197 -0.39 -32.94 -8.39
C GLY A 197 -1.31 -32.15 -7.45
N ALA A 198 -1.64 -32.71 -6.27
CA ALA A 198 -2.51 -32.09 -5.28
C ALA A 198 -1.77 -31.20 -4.26
N ASP A 199 -0.43 -31.19 -4.29
CA ASP A 199 0.40 -30.46 -3.33
C ASP A 199 0.44 -28.95 -3.62
N ARG A 200 0.83 -28.17 -2.60
CA ARG A 200 1.05 -26.73 -2.70
C ARG A 200 2.45 -26.35 -2.26
N TRP A 201 3.11 -25.54 -3.08
CA TRP A 201 4.37 -24.91 -2.72
C TRP A 201 4.12 -23.67 -1.86
N HIS A 202 5.16 -23.19 -1.20
CA HIS A 202 5.06 -22.04 -0.29
C HIS A 202 6.39 -21.31 -0.24
N VAL A 203 6.34 -20.04 -0.60
CA VAL A 203 7.45 -19.11 -0.44
C VAL A 203 7.27 -18.35 0.88
N TYR A 204 8.30 -18.39 1.72
CA TYR A 204 8.43 -17.66 2.99
C TYR A 204 9.91 -17.61 3.40
N TYR A 205 10.24 -16.98 4.52
CA TYR A 205 11.63 -16.72 4.94
C TYR A 205 12.57 -17.93 4.85
N SER A 206 12.13 -19.15 5.18
CA SER A 206 13.01 -20.34 5.13
C SER A 206 12.93 -21.16 3.84
N ASP A 207 11.95 -20.90 2.96
CA ASP A 207 11.90 -21.42 1.59
C ASP A 207 11.66 -20.25 0.62
N GLN A 208 12.71 -19.51 0.31
CA GLN A 208 12.62 -18.24 -0.42
C GLN A 208 12.33 -18.41 -1.93
N SER A 209 12.28 -19.63 -2.45
CA SER A 209 12.09 -19.83 -3.90
C SER A 209 11.15 -20.97 -4.30
N SER A 210 10.87 -21.91 -3.39
CA SER A 210 10.01 -23.09 -3.63
C SER A 210 10.22 -23.73 -5.02
N GLY A 211 11.48 -23.88 -5.41
CA GLY A 211 11.88 -24.48 -6.70
C GLY A 211 11.82 -23.55 -7.92
N GLY A 212 11.83 -22.22 -7.74
CA GLY A 212 11.94 -21.24 -8.84
C GLY A 212 10.61 -20.76 -9.42
N VAL A 213 9.48 -21.13 -8.81
CA VAL A 213 8.13 -20.70 -9.24
C VAL A 213 7.87 -19.25 -8.85
N CYS A 214 8.34 -18.84 -7.69
CA CYS A 214 8.28 -17.47 -7.16
C CYS A 214 9.54 -17.27 -6.33
N ALA A 215 9.98 -16.03 -6.12
CA ALA A 215 11.10 -15.75 -5.24
C ALA A 215 10.79 -14.61 -4.27
N LEU A 216 11.15 -14.79 -3.00
CA LEU A 216 11.28 -13.72 -2.04
C LEU A 216 12.54 -12.93 -2.40
N ASP A 217 12.36 -11.86 -3.18
CA ASP A 217 13.42 -10.97 -3.61
C ASP A 217 13.94 -10.14 -2.43
N VAL A 218 13.12 -9.81 -1.44
CA VAL A 218 13.62 -9.15 -0.24
C VAL A 218 12.98 -9.82 0.95
N ASP A 219 13.82 -10.31 1.84
CA ASP A 219 13.48 -10.84 3.16
C ASP A 219 14.11 -9.87 4.16
N ASP A 220 13.31 -8.90 4.61
CA ASP A 220 13.75 -7.91 5.58
C ASP A 220 13.23 -8.29 6.95
N VAL A 221 14.16 -8.70 7.82
CA VAL A 221 13.87 -9.15 9.19
C VAL A 221 13.83 -7.99 10.19
N SER A 222 13.75 -6.74 9.71
CA SER A 222 13.78 -5.53 10.51
C SER A 222 12.68 -4.54 10.10
N SER A 223 12.37 -3.61 11.02
CA SER A 223 11.33 -2.60 10.85
C SER A 223 11.34 -1.93 9.47
N PHE A 224 10.18 -1.45 9.03
CA PHE A 224 9.94 -0.74 7.77
C PHE A 224 9.94 -1.58 6.49
N GLY A 225 10.37 -2.84 6.52
CA GLY A 225 10.49 -3.68 5.33
C GLY A 225 11.39 -3.05 4.26
N PRO A 226 11.23 -3.39 2.96
CA PRO A 226 10.16 -4.20 2.40
C PRO A 226 10.40 -5.70 2.49
N GLU A 227 9.32 -6.46 2.36
CA GLU A 227 9.41 -7.79 1.77
C GLU A 227 8.80 -7.78 0.38
N THR A 228 9.43 -8.48 -0.56
CA THR A 228 8.97 -8.49 -1.96
C THR A 228 9.04 -9.89 -2.54
N VAL A 229 7.92 -10.35 -3.12
CA VAL A 229 7.82 -11.63 -3.82
C VAL A 229 7.55 -11.37 -5.30
N THR A 230 8.38 -11.90 -6.21
CA THR A 230 8.13 -11.86 -7.66
C THR A 230 7.88 -13.26 -8.23
N CYS A 231 6.88 -13.35 -9.11
CA CYS A 231 6.41 -14.59 -9.73
C CYS A 231 6.20 -14.41 -11.24
N PRO A 232 6.83 -15.24 -12.11
CA PRO A 232 7.90 -16.17 -11.80
C PRO A 232 9.12 -15.53 -11.16
N ALA A 233 9.98 -16.33 -10.53
CA ALA A 233 11.23 -15.83 -9.97
C ALA A 233 12.06 -15.12 -11.07
N THR A 234 12.40 -13.85 -10.83
CA THR A 234 13.21 -13.03 -11.76
C THR A 234 14.68 -12.97 -11.34
N ARG A 235 15.03 -13.45 -10.14
CA ARG A 235 16.41 -13.58 -9.67
C ARG A 235 17.12 -14.74 -10.33
N ALA A 236 18.28 -14.45 -10.91
CA ALA A 236 19.10 -15.40 -11.65
C ALA A 236 19.49 -16.67 -10.84
N SER A 237 19.54 -16.59 -9.51
CA SER A 237 19.90 -17.69 -8.62
C SER A 237 18.78 -18.72 -8.39
N ALA A 238 17.52 -18.39 -8.67
CA ALA A 238 16.37 -19.23 -8.31
C ALA A 238 15.96 -20.23 -9.41
N GLY A 239 16.41 -20.04 -10.65
CA GLY A 239 15.81 -20.69 -11.82
C GLY A 239 14.37 -20.19 -12.05
N THR A 240 13.92 -20.12 -13.31
CA THR A 240 12.58 -19.60 -13.63
C THR A 240 11.67 -20.73 -14.08
N VAL A 241 10.64 -21.02 -13.28
CA VAL A 241 9.58 -21.99 -13.61
C VAL A 241 8.29 -21.23 -13.94
N PRO A 242 7.59 -21.54 -15.06
CA PRO A 242 6.32 -20.91 -15.38
C PRO A 242 5.26 -21.12 -14.30
N LEU A 243 4.37 -20.14 -14.14
CA LEU A 243 3.22 -20.26 -13.24
C LEU A 243 2.28 -21.37 -13.73
N ARG A 244 1.81 -22.21 -12.82
CA ARG A 244 0.80 -23.22 -13.09
C ARG A 244 -0.60 -22.62 -12.90
N PRO A 245 -1.61 -23.01 -13.72
CA PRO A 245 -2.98 -22.64 -13.47
C PRO A 245 -3.45 -23.06 -12.07
N GLY A 246 -4.22 -22.20 -11.40
CA GLY A 246 -4.71 -22.42 -10.05
C GLY A 246 -4.65 -21.17 -9.18
N VAL A 247 -5.00 -21.33 -7.89
CA VAL A 247 -5.07 -20.20 -6.95
C VAL A 247 -3.76 -20.05 -6.18
N TYR A 248 -3.30 -18.80 -6.14
CA TYR A 248 -2.14 -18.30 -5.42
C TYR A 248 -2.68 -17.45 -4.28
N ARG A 249 -2.27 -17.72 -3.03
CA ARG A 249 -2.76 -17.00 -1.85
C ARG A 249 -1.60 -16.27 -1.20
N TYR A 250 -1.78 -14.97 -0.98
CA TYR A 250 -0.80 -14.13 -0.29
C TYR A 250 -1.32 -13.75 1.09
N SER A 251 -0.49 -13.96 2.11
CA SER A 251 -0.76 -13.66 3.51
C SER A 251 0.43 -12.96 4.16
N VAL A 252 0.15 -12.14 5.16
CA VAL A 252 1.15 -11.49 6.00
C VAL A 252 1.06 -12.07 7.40
N HIS A 253 2.18 -12.50 7.97
CA HIS A 253 2.26 -13.06 9.31
C HIS A 253 3.01 -12.11 10.24
N HIS A 254 2.47 -11.88 11.43
CA HIS A 254 3.17 -11.12 12.46
C HIS A 254 4.15 -12.02 13.20
N TYR A 255 5.40 -12.04 12.72
CA TYR A 255 6.44 -12.93 13.23
C TYR A 255 6.97 -12.51 14.60
N SER A 256 7.32 -11.23 14.74
CA SER A 256 7.86 -10.73 16.01
C SER A 256 7.73 -9.22 16.13
N GLY A 257 7.74 -8.74 17.37
CA GLY A 257 7.70 -7.32 17.70
C GLY A 257 6.53 -6.97 18.61
N THR A 258 6.41 -5.68 18.91
CA THR A 258 5.27 -5.16 19.68
C THR A 258 4.18 -4.64 18.73
N SER A 259 2.99 -4.32 19.26
CA SER A 259 1.81 -3.92 18.47
C SER A 259 1.22 -5.09 17.67
N HIS A 260 0.55 -4.80 16.55
CA HIS A 260 -0.10 -5.76 15.68
C HIS A 260 -0.18 -5.22 14.25
N ILE A 261 -0.45 -6.10 13.28
CA ILE A 261 -0.54 -5.77 11.85
C ILE A 261 -1.46 -4.55 11.61
N GLY A 262 -2.62 -4.51 12.27
CA GLY A 262 -3.59 -3.40 12.13
C GLY A 262 -3.05 -1.99 12.41
N ASN A 263 -2.09 -1.83 13.31
CA ASN A 263 -1.50 -0.53 13.69
C ASN A 263 -0.11 -0.32 13.09
N SER A 264 0.38 -1.27 12.30
CA SER A 264 1.73 -1.23 11.75
C SER A 264 1.92 -0.27 10.59
N GLY A 265 0.83 0.24 10.03
CA GLY A 265 0.88 0.90 8.73
C GLY A 265 1.17 -0.05 7.57
N ALA A 266 1.07 -1.38 7.76
CA ALA A 266 1.24 -2.36 6.71
C ALA A 266 0.45 -2.01 5.45
N ASN A 267 1.11 -2.13 4.30
CA ASN A 267 0.57 -1.86 2.99
C ASN A 267 1.08 -2.94 2.03
N VAL A 268 0.15 -3.67 1.41
CA VAL A 268 0.48 -4.68 0.41
C VAL A 268 0.10 -4.13 -0.95
N ARG A 269 1.08 -4.06 -1.86
CA ARG A 269 0.90 -3.66 -3.25
C ARG A 269 1.14 -4.86 -4.16
N LEU A 270 0.10 -5.30 -4.85
CA LEU A 270 0.16 -6.30 -5.91
C LEU A 270 0.23 -5.59 -7.25
N GLU A 271 1.30 -5.82 -7.99
CA GLU A 271 1.52 -5.30 -9.33
C GLU A 271 1.49 -6.45 -10.33
N LEU A 272 0.68 -6.31 -11.39
CA LEU A 272 0.61 -7.25 -12.49
C LEU A 272 1.40 -6.69 -13.68
N GLY A 273 2.08 -7.54 -14.44
CA GLY A 273 2.86 -7.09 -15.59
C GLY A 273 2.05 -6.57 -16.79
N ASN A 274 0.72 -6.54 -16.70
CA ASN A 274 -0.15 -5.79 -17.61
C ASN A 274 -0.38 -4.33 -17.17
N GLY A 275 0.24 -3.91 -16.06
CA GLY A 275 0.13 -2.56 -15.50
C GLY A 275 -0.95 -2.39 -14.43
N ALA A 276 -1.75 -3.42 -14.12
CA ALA A 276 -2.73 -3.34 -13.05
C ALA A 276 -2.04 -3.33 -11.67
N VAL A 277 -2.52 -2.46 -10.77
CA VAL A 277 -2.00 -2.33 -9.40
C VAL A 277 -3.15 -2.40 -8.41
N TYR A 278 -3.01 -3.25 -7.40
CA TYR A 278 -3.94 -3.40 -6.28
C TYR A 278 -3.24 -3.08 -4.98
N THR A 279 -3.89 -2.31 -4.11
CA THR A 279 -3.35 -1.91 -2.81
C THR A 279 -4.28 -2.36 -1.71
N TYR A 280 -3.72 -2.98 -0.68
CA TYR A 280 -4.44 -3.50 0.47
C TYR A 280 -3.88 -2.92 1.77
N THR A 281 -4.78 -2.62 2.70
CA THR A 281 -4.49 -2.24 4.08
C THR A 281 -5.17 -3.22 5.02
N PRO A 282 -4.58 -3.48 6.21
CA PRO A 282 -5.15 -4.41 7.18
C PRO A 282 -6.62 -4.07 7.51
N PRO A 283 -7.49 -5.07 7.70
CA PRO A 283 -8.87 -4.82 8.10
C PRO A 283 -8.96 -4.18 9.50
N ALA A 284 -9.95 -3.31 9.69
CA ALA A 284 -10.26 -2.65 10.96
C ALA A 284 -11.05 -3.61 11.87
N VAL A 285 -10.36 -4.65 12.32
CA VAL A 285 -10.86 -5.68 13.23
C VAL A 285 -10.02 -5.67 14.52
N ALA A 286 -10.49 -6.38 15.54
CA ALA A 286 -9.72 -6.57 16.76
C ALA A 286 -8.57 -7.57 16.49
N TRP A 287 -7.34 -7.08 16.50
CA TRP A 287 -6.11 -7.87 16.37
C TRP A 287 -5.70 -8.44 17.72
N ARG A 288 -5.09 -9.63 17.72
CA ARG A 288 -4.64 -10.32 18.94
C ARG A 288 -3.18 -10.03 19.27
N GLY A 289 -2.38 -9.62 18.29
CA GLY A 289 -0.97 -9.31 18.49
C GLY A 289 -0.06 -10.20 17.64
N GLU A 290 1.03 -10.67 18.25
CA GLU A 290 1.92 -11.70 17.69
C GLU A 290 1.08 -12.90 17.21
N ASP A 291 1.57 -13.64 16.21
CA ASP A 291 0.90 -14.81 15.62
C ASP A 291 -0.35 -14.51 14.76
N ASP A 292 -0.77 -13.24 14.62
CA ASP A 292 -1.85 -12.90 13.70
C ASP A 292 -1.43 -13.13 12.24
N VAL A 293 -2.34 -13.72 11.45
CA VAL A 293 -2.18 -13.88 10.00
C VAL A 293 -3.24 -13.05 9.29
N TRP A 294 -2.80 -12.17 8.41
CA TRP A 294 -3.65 -11.41 7.51
C TRP A 294 -3.66 -12.07 6.14
N THR A 295 -4.76 -12.72 5.74
CA THR A 295 -4.94 -13.19 4.37
C THR A 295 -5.40 -12.03 3.50
N VAL A 296 -4.55 -11.63 2.55
CA VAL A 296 -4.71 -10.37 1.82
C VAL A 296 -5.59 -10.57 0.60
N PHE A 297 -5.15 -11.44 -0.30
CA PHE A 297 -5.82 -11.70 -1.57
C PHE A 297 -5.58 -13.14 -2.05
N GLU A 298 -6.43 -13.55 -2.98
CA GLU A 298 -6.22 -14.70 -3.84
C GLU A 298 -6.06 -14.23 -5.29
N LEU A 299 -5.07 -14.78 -5.98
CA LEU A 299 -4.81 -14.56 -7.39
C LEU A 299 -5.02 -15.89 -8.11
N THR A 300 -5.81 -15.90 -9.19
CA THR A 300 -5.97 -17.08 -10.03
C THR A 300 -5.17 -16.91 -11.31
N VAL A 301 -4.28 -17.86 -11.57
CA VAL A 301 -3.66 -18.05 -12.89
C VAL A 301 -4.61 -18.92 -13.70
N ASN A 302 -5.16 -18.36 -14.77
CA ASN A 302 -6.07 -19.07 -15.67
C ASN A 302 -5.27 -19.99 -16.62
N THR A 303 -5.97 -20.91 -17.28
CA THR A 303 -5.36 -21.84 -18.24
C THR A 303 -4.76 -21.15 -19.46
N ASP A 304 -5.22 -19.94 -19.78
CA ASP A 304 -4.68 -19.08 -20.83
C ASP A 304 -3.50 -18.20 -20.35
N GLY A 305 -3.08 -18.32 -19.09
CA GLY A 305 -2.02 -17.53 -18.47
C GLY A 305 -2.44 -16.14 -18.01
N SER A 306 -3.71 -15.76 -18.18
CA SER A 306 -4.24 -14.51 -17.63
C SER A 306 -4.36 -14.59 -16.11
N LEU A 307 -4.27 -13.44 -15.45
CA LEU A 307 -4.33 -13.33 -13.99
C LEU A 307 -5.64 -12.64 -13.59
N SER A 308 -6.38 -13.22 -12.64
CA SER A 308 -7.52 -12.58 -12.00
C SER A 308 -7.28 -12.47 -10.49
N VAL A 309 -7.74 -11.38 -9.89
CA VAL A 309 -7.46 -11.05 -8.49
C VAL A 309 -8.75 -10.92 -7.71
N ALA A 310 -8.78 -11.51 -6.52
CA ALA A 310 -9.88 -11.42 -5.59
C ALA A 310 -9.40 -10.96 -4.20
N PRO A 311 -9.93 -9.84 -3.67
CA PRO A 311 -9.65 -9.45 -2.31
C PRO A 311 -10.19 -10.48 -1.32
N VAL A 312 -9.39 -10.85 -0.32
CA VAL A 312 -9.85 -11.67 0.82
C VAL A 312 -9.95 -10.77 2.06
N ASN A 313 -8.83 -10.13 2.41
CA ASN A 313 -8.71 -9.12 3.46
C ASN A 313 -9.29 -9.51 4.83
N THR A 314 -8.90 -10.67 5.35
CA THR A 314 -9.39 -11.19 6.64
C THR A 314 -8.27 -11.48 7.63
N LEU A 315 -8.57 -11.31 8.92
CA LEU A 315 -7.72 -11.75 10.03
C LEU A 315 -8.00 -13.23 10.34
N GLY A 316 -6.93 -14.02 10.49
CA GLY A 316 -6.92 -15.35 11.09
C GLY A 316 -5.87 -15.46 12.20
N SER A 317 -5.97 -16.45 13.07
CA SER A 317 -4.96 -16.77 14.09
C SER A 317 -3.95 -17.80 13.60
N SER A 318 -2.73 -17.83 14.18
CA SER A 318 -1.73 -18.84 13.81
C SER A 318 -2.22 -20.28 14.07
N GLY A 319 -2.29 -21.02 12.97
CA GLY A 319 -1.32 -22.06 12.70
C GLY A 319 -0.76 -21.85 11.29
N SER A 320 0.47 -22.31 10.99
CA SER A 320 1.05 -22.36 9.63
C SER A 320 0.19 -23.10 8.58
N SER A 321 -0.92 -23.70 8.99
CA SER A 321 -1.97 -24.34 8.18
C SER A 321 -2.92 -23.35 7.51
N SER A 322 -2.96 -22.07 7.91
CA SER A 322 -3.85 -21.07 7.26
C SER A 322 -3.34 -20.59 5.90
N VAL A 323 -2.06 -20.84 5.62
CA VAL A 323 -1.33 -20.27 4.49
C VAL A 323 -1.38 -21.18 3.26
N ARG A 324 -1.48 -22.50 3.42
CA ARG A 324 -1.11 -23.49 2.38
C ARG A 324 -2.23 -24.22 1.64
N GLY A 325 -3.52 -24.16 1.93
CA GLY A 325 -4.49 -24.97 1.18
C GLY A 325 -5.29 -24.28 0.07
N LEU A 326 -5.86 -25.13 -0.78
CA LEU A 326 -6.95 -24.82 -1.72
C LEU A 326 -8.26 -25.39 -1.13
N PRO A 327 -9.40 -24.71 -1.25
CA PRO A 327 -10.69 -25.28 -0.86
C PRO A 327 -11.00 -26.58 -1.63
N GLY A 328 -11.55 -27.57 -0.93
CA GLY A 328 -11.96 -28.86 -1.49
C GLY A 328 -12.96 -28.74 -2.66
N THR A 329 -12.86 -29.70 -3.58
CA THR A 329 -13.49 -29.75 -4.90
C THR A 329 -15.02 -29.74 -4.88
N GLY A 330 -15.60 -28.62 -5.33
CA GLY A 330 -16.95 -28.51 -5.90
C GLY A 330 -16.86 -27.77 -7.24
N PRO A 331 -17.82 -27.94 -8.16
CA PRO A 331 -17.68 -27.40 -9.50
C PRO A 331 -17.78 -25.87 -9.49
N ALA A 332 -16.76 -25.22 -10.05
CA ALA A 332 -16.56 -23.77 -10.30
C ALA A 332 -15.99 -22.92 -9.14
N PRO A 333 -15.18 -21.89 -9.45
CA PRO A 333 -14.18 -21.31 -8.56
C PRO A 333 -14.84 -20.34 -7.58
N GLN A 334 -15.13 -20.79 -6.36
CA GLN A 334 -15.60 -19.92 -5.29
C GLN A 334 -14.87 -20.24 -3.98
N PHE A 335 -14.30 -19.17 -3.42
CA PHE A 335 -13.60 -19.01 -2.14
C PHE A 335 -14.04 -19.97 -1.02
N GLY A 336 -13.10 -20.45 -0.18
CA GLY A 336 -13.39 -21.48 0.82
C GLY A 336 -12.67 -21.39 2.18
N ARG A 337 -13.15 -22.23 3.13
CA ARG A 337 -12.95 -22.22 4.60
C ARG A 337 -11.75 -23.09 5.10
N ALA A 338 -11.53 -23.13 6.42
CA ALA A 338 -10.32 -23.55 7.17
C ALA A 338 -9.89 -25.06 7.19
N GLU A 339 -8.60 -25.32 7.52
CA GLU A 339 -7.75 -26.50 7.17
C GLU A 339 -7.08 -27.28 8.36
N ASP A 340 -6.39 -28.41 8.05
CA ASP A 340 -5.92 -29.53 8.91
C ASP A 340 -4.57 -29.31 9.67
N PRO A 341 -4.47 -29.70 10.96
CA PRO A 341 -3.34 -29.45 11.88
C PRO A 341 -2.05 -30.33 11.81
N ALA A 342 -1.89 -31.30 10.90
CA ALA A 342 -0.84 -32.33 11.05
C ALA A 342 0.63 -32.03 10.60
N LEU A 343 0.97 -30.86 10.03
CA LEU A 343 2.29 -30.61 9.39
C LEU A 343 3.25 -29.61 10.13
N MET A 344 3.15 -29.47 11.45
CA MET A 344 3.40 -28.18 12.13
C MET A 344 4.50 -28.15 13.23
N ARG A 345 5.78 -28.22 12.89
CA ARG A 345 6.89 -27.71 13.73
C ARG A 345 7.96 -27.13 12.80
N GLN A 346 8.44 -25.90 12.99
CA GLN A 346 9.52 -25.60 13.93
C GLN A 346 9.56 -24.09 14.29
N ARG A 347 9.87 -23.82 15.56
CA ARG A 347 9.89 -22.51 16.25
C ARG A 347 11.28 -21.85 16.24
N SER A 348 12.02 -21.88 15.15
CA SER A 348 13.38 -21.33 15.16
C SER A 348 13.85 -20.93 13.77
N LYS A 349 14.21 -19.64 13.63
CA LYS A 349 15.32 -19.21 12.76
C LYS A 349 16.61 -19.89 13.22
#